data_AF-A0A9D6J7H3-F1
#
_entry.id   AF-A0A9D6J7H3-F1
#
_cell.length_a   1.000
_cell.length_b   1.000
_cell.length_c   1.000
_cell.angle_alpha   90.00
_cell.angle_beta   90.00
_cell.angle_gamma   90.00
#
_symmetry.space_group_name_H-M   'P 1'
#
loop_
_entity.id
_entity.type
_entity.pdbx_description
1 polymer ?
#
loop_
_entity_poly.entity_id
_entity_poly.type
_entity_poly.pdbx_seq_one_letter_code
_entity_poly.pdbx_strand_id
1 'polypeptide(L)'
;VSTDIRKGFREMSWESFGIFSASGIISMIIAQFFYYEALKDKEVTRLFPVLFGGTPVITMILGCLILGEKVTILSGVGGALIIAGSIMMLI
;
A
#
# COMPACT_ATOMS: atom_id res chain seq x y z
N VAL A 1 3.78 24.93 -3.35
CA VAL A 1 3.23 23.58 -3.62
C VAL A 1 2.54 23.46 -4.99
N SER A 2 1.93 24.50 -5.57
CA SER A 2 1.24 24.36 -6.89
C SER A 2 2.09 24.67 -8.14
N THR A 3 3.23 25.35 -8.01
CA THR A 3 4.06 25.74 -9.18
C THR A 3 5.07 24.65 -9.60
N ASP A 4 5.49 23.79 -8.67
CA ASP A 4 6.52 22.77 -8.90
C ASP A 4 5.99 21.54 -9.65
N ILE A 5 4.76 21.09 -9.34
CA ILE A 5 4.15 19.94 -10.02
C ILE A 5 3.86 20.24 -11.49
N ARG A 6 3.42 21.47 -11.81
CA ARG A 6 3.18 21.91 -13.19
C ARG A 6 4.46 22.00 -14.02
N LYS A 7 5.61 22.30 -13.41
CA LYS A 7 6.92 22.25 -14.07
C LYS A 7 7.40 20.80 -14.25
N GLY A 8 7.23 19.95 -13.25
CA GLY A 8 7.56 18.53 -13.33
C GLY A 8 6.88 17.80 -14.49
N PHE A 9 5.58 18.02 -14.71
CA PHE A 9 4.87 17.46 -15.87
C PHE A 9 5.36 17.97 -17.22
N ARG A 10 5.92 19.19 -17.26
CA ARG A 10 6.42 19.82 -18.49
C ARG A 10 7.85 19.39 -18.83
N GLU A 11 8.59 18.90 -17.85
CA GLU A 11 9.94 18.35 -17.95
C GLU A 11 9.96 16.81 -17.97
N MET A 12 8.80 16.14 -17.84
CA MET A 12 8.67 14.69 -17.97
C MET A 12 9.04 14.25 -19.39
N SER A 13 10.34 13.99 -19.58
CA SER A 13 10.89 13.30 -20.72
C SER A 13 10.17 11.97 -20.93
N TRP A 14 10.04 11.56 -22.19
CA TRP A 14 9.42 10.28 -22.58
C TRP A 14 10.10 9.07 -21.91
N GLU A 15 11.40 9.20 -21.60
CA GLU A 15 12.17 8.21 -20.86
C GLU A 15 11.68 8.05 -19.41
N SER A 16 11.40 9.16 -18.71
CA SER A 16 10.88 9.13 -17.34
C SER A 16 9.49 8.49 -17.30
N PHE A 17 8.67 8.71 -18.32
CA PHE A 17 7.37 8.04 -18.44
C PHE A 17 7.51 6.53 -18.68
N GLY A 18 8.47 6.14 -19.53
CA GLY A 18 8.83 4.73 -19.76
C GLY A 18 9.29 4.03 -18.48
N ILE A 19 10.20 4.65 -17.72
CA ILE A 19 10.72 4.10 -16.46
C ILE A 19 9.62 4.02 -15.40
N PHE A 20 8.78 5.05 -15.27
CA PHE A 20 7.65 5.03 -14.33
C PHE A 20 6.67 3.90 -14.66
N SER A 21 6.29 3.77 -15.93
CA SER A 21 5.40 2.70 -16.38
C SER A 21 6.00 1.32 -16.16
N ALA A 22 7.29 1.13 -16.49
CA ALA A 22 8.01 -0.11 -16.26
C ALA A 22 8.07 -0.45 -14.76
N SER A 23 8.38 0.52 -13.89
CA SER A 23 8.39 0.31 -12.44
C SER A 23 7.03 -0.13 -11.89
N GLY A 24 5.94 0.48 -12.39
CA GLY A 24 4.58 0.11 -12.00
C GLY A 24 4.22 -1.31 -12.43
N ILE A 25 4.50 -1.67 -13.69
CA ILE A 25 4.23 -3.02 -14.22
C ILE A 25 5.04 -4.07 -13.46
N ILE A 26 6.34 -3.83 -13.28
CA ILE A 26 7.22 -4.77 -12.56
C ILE A 26 6.73 -4.94 -11.11
N SER A 27 6.43 -3.85 -10.41
CA SER A 27 5.92 -3.90 -9.04
C SER A 27 4.59 -4.65 -8.96
N MET A 28 3.68 -4.42 -9.91
CA MET A 28 2.39 -5.10 -9.98
C MET A 28 2.54 -6.60 -10.24
N ILE A 29 3.39 -7.02 -11.19
CA ILE A 29 3.64 -8.44 -11.49
C ILE A 29 4.23 -9.14 -10.26
N ILE A 30 5.23 -8.53 -9.62
CA ILE A 30 5.88 -9.09 -8.44
C ILE A 30 4.87 -9.24 -7.29
N ALA A 31 4.07 -8.19 -7.02
CA ALA A 31 3.06 -8.22 -5.98
C ALA A 31 2.02 -9.34 -6.22
N GLN A 32 1.54 -9.47 -7.46
CA GLN A 32 0.58 -10.52 -7.82
C GLN A 32 1.20 -11.92 -7.74
N PHE A 33 2.45 -12.09 -8.11
CA PHE A 33 3.14 -13.37 -7.99
C PHE A 33 3.18 -13.86 -6.53
N PHE A 34 3.64 -13.01 -5.60
CA PHE A 34 3.67 -13.34 -4.18
C PHE A 34 2.27 -13.55 -3.59
N TYR A 35 1.29 -12.77 -4.06
CA TYR A 35 -0.11 -12.94 -3.69
C TYR A 35 -0.62 -14.35 -4.01
N TYR A 36 -0.44 -14.79 -5.26
CA TYR A 36 -0.89 -16.11 -5.67
C TYR A 36 -0.10 -17.23 -5.00
N GLU A 37 1.19 -17.04 -4.74
CA GLU A 37 2.00 -18.01 -4.01
C GLU A 37 1.51 -18.16 -2.57
N ALA A 38 1.21 -17.05 -1.89
CA ALA A 38 0.64 -17.05 -0.54
C ALA A 38 -0.73 -17.74 -0.47
N LEU A 39 -1.57 -17.60 -1.50
CA LEU A 39 -2.88 -18.26 -1.55
C LEU A 39 -2.83 -19.78 -1.76
N LYS A 40 -1.69 -20.34 -2.20
CA LYS A 40 -1.55 -21.80 -2.32
C LYS A 40 -1.49 -22.48 -0.95
N ASP A 41 -1.06 -21.75 0.08
CA ASP A 41 -1.03 -22.22 1.45
C ASP A 41 -2.41 -22.03 2.11
N LYS A 42 -2.96 -23.12 2.64
CA LYS A 42 -4.26 -23.14 3.31
C LYS A 42 -4.25 -22.34 4.62
N GLU A 43 -3.13 -22.31 5.34
CA GLU A 43 -3.01 -21.57 6.59
C GLU A 43 -2.97 -20.07 6.31
N VAL A 44 -2.19 -19.66 5.29
CA VAL A 44 -2.09 -18.26 4.88
C VAL A 44 -3.41 -17.74 4.32
N THR A 45 -4.12 -18.57 3.55
CA THR A 45 -5.45 -18.22 3.02
C THR A 45 -6.47 -17.98 4.14
N ARG A 46 -6.39 -18.70 5.27
CA ARG A 46 -7.24 -18.44 6.43
C ARG A 46 -6.92 -17.09 7.07
N LEU A 47 -5.64 -16.72 7.12
CA LEU A 47 -5.18 -15.44 7.68
C LEU A 47 -5.37 -14.26 6.71
N PHE A 48 -5.76 -14.53 5.47
CA PHE A 48 -5.92 -13.55 4.42
C PHE A 48 -6.78 -12.33 4.79
N PRO A 49 -7.94 -12.47 5.48
CA PRO A 49 -8.73 -11.32 5.91
C PRO A 49 -7.96 -10.36 6.83
N VAL A 50 -7.05 -10.89 7.65
CA VAL A 50 -6.19 -10.07 8.50
C VAL A 50 -5.02 -9.46 7.73
N LEU A 51 -4.35 -10.27 6.91
CA LEU A 51 -3.19 -9.82 6.16
C LEU A 51 -3.56 -8.73 5.15
N PHE A 52 -4.64 -8.92 4.39
CA PHE A 52 -5.11 -7.93 3.42
C PHE A 52 -5.99 -6.85 4.03
N GLY A 53 -6.86 -7.19 4.99
CA GLY A 53 -7.70 -6.20 5.68
C GLY A 53 -6.88 -5.19 6.49
N GLY A 54 -5.73 -5.59 7.02
CA GLY A 54 -4.78 -4.73 7.73
C GLY A 54 -3.89 -3.85 6.84
N THR A 55 -3.91 -4.03 5.51
CA THR A 55 -3.06 -3.26 4.57
C THR A 55 -3.14 -1.73 4.74
N PRO A 56 -4.32 -1.11 4.99
CA PRO A 56 -4.38 0.33 5.22
C PRO A 56 -3.58 0.79 6.44
N VAL A 57 -3.46 -0.05 7.47
CA VAL A 57 -2.66 0.25 8.66
C VAL A 57 -1.18 0.25 8.32
N ILE A 58 -0.72 -0.75 7.57
CA ILE A 58 0.67 -0.78 7.06
C ILE A 58 0.93 0.44 6.18
N THR A 59 -0.01 0.80 5.31
CA THR A 59 0.09 1.99 4.44
C THR A 59 0.19 3.27 5.27
N MET A 60 -0.59 3.41 6.34
CA MET A 60 -0.52 4.55 7.26
C MET A 60 0.84 4.63 7.97
N ILE A 61 1.38 3.49 8.43
CA ILE A 61 2.70 3.43 9.07
C ILE A 61 3.78 3.83 8.07
N LEU A 62 3.72 3.31 6.84
CA LEU A 62 4.67 3.66 5.78
C LEU A 62 4.55 5.13 5.37
N GLY A 63 3.35 5.70 5.31
CA GLY A 63 3.13 7.13 5.08
C GLY A 63 3.79 7.98 6.17
N CYS A 64 3.64 7.60 7.44
CA CYS A 64 4.32 8.26 8.54
C CYS A 64 5.85 8.14 8.44
N LEU A 65 6.38 6.97 8.09
CA LEU A 65 7.82 6.70 8.11
C LEU A 65 8.55 7.26 6.88
N ILE A 66 7.96 7.11 5.69
CA ILE A 66 8.56 7.47 4.40
C ILE A 66 8.23 8.92 4.04
N LEU A 67 6.96 9.34 4.19
CA LEU A 67 6.53 10.70 3.82
C LEU A 67 6.64 11.69 4.99
N GLY A 68 6.82 11.20 6.23
CA GLY A 68 6.88 12.06 7.42
C GLY A 68 5.53 12.66 7.80
N GLU A 69 4.43 12.07 7.36
CA GLU A 69 3.09 12.58 7.64
C GLU A 69 2.76 12.49 9.13
N LYS A 70 2.10 13.53 9.67
CA LYS A 70 1.64 13.53 11.05
C LYS A 70 0.39 12.67 11.17
N VAL A 71 0.51 11.52 11.81
CA VAL A 71 -0.63 10.66 12.13
C VAL A 71 -1.53 11.39 13.14
N THR A 72 -2.75 11.69 12.73
CA THR A 72 -3.76 12.30 13.61
C THR A 72 -4.35 11.24 14.55
N ILE A 73 -4.85 11.66 15.72
CA ILE A 73 -5.49 10.76 16.70
C ILE A 73 -6.62 9.96 16.03
N LEU A 74 -7.39 10.60 15.14
CA LEU A 74 -8.47 9.94 14.40
C LEU A 74 -7.95 8.84 13.46
N SER A 75 -6.80 9.06 12.82
CA SER A 75 -6.14 8.04 11.97
C SER A 75 -5.66 6.86 12.81
N GLY A 76 -5.13 7.11 14.01
CA GLY A 76 -4.76 6.06 14.97
C GLY A 76 -5.97 5.22 15.43
N VAL A 77 -7.09 5.88 15.76
CA VAL A 77 -8.34 5.19 16.13
C VAL A 77 -8.89 4.38 14.96
N GLY A 78 -8.89 4.94 13.75
CA GLY A 78 -9.28 4.23 12.53
C GLY A 78 -8.40 3.00 12.27
N GLY A 79 -7.08 3.14 12.44
CA GLY A 79 -6.14 2.03 12.33
C GLY A 79 -6.42 0.92 13.36
N ALA A 80 -6.67 1.28 14.61
CA ALA A 80 -7.04 0.32 15.65
C ALA A 80 -8.36 -0.41 15.33
N LEU A 81 -9.35 0.30 14.79
CA LEU A 81 -10.63 -0.29 14.38
C LEU A 81 -10.46 -1.27 13.21
N ILE A 82 -9.60 -0.95 12.24
CA ILE A 82 -9.26 -1.85 11.12
C ILE A 82 -8.61 -3.13 11.65
N ILE A 83 -7.66 -3.04 12.58
CA ILE A 83 -7.03 -4.22 13.18
C ILE A 83 -8.08 -5.06 13.92
N ALA A 84 -8.93 -4.42 14.75
CA ALA A 84 -9.95 -5.11 15.52
C ALA A 84 -10.97 -5.84 14.61
N GLY A 85 -11.47 -5.17 13.58
CA GLY A 85 -12.40 -5.76 12.61
C GLY A 85 -11.75 -6.89 11.79
N SER A 86 -10.48 -6.71 11.42
CA SER A 86 -9.71 -7.74 10.71
C SER A 86 -9.56 -9.01 11.55
N ILE A 87 -9.21 -8.88 12.85
CA ILE A 87 -9.08 -10.02 13.77
C ILE A 87 -10.43 -10.71 13.98
N MET A 88 -11.53 -9.95 14.08
CA MET A 88 -12.87 -10.51 14.18
C MET A 88 -13.24 -11.43 13.01
N MET A 89 -12.72 -11.20 11.80
CA MET A 89 -12.98 -12.10 10.67
C MET A 89 -12.30 -13.47 10.78
N LEU A 90 -11.32 -13.64 11.68
CA LEU A 90 -10.64 -14.93 11.90
C LEU A 90 -11.38 -15.86 12.87
N ILE A 91 -12.20 -15.26 13.74
CA ILE A 91 -12.97 -15.94 14.79
C ILE A 91 -14.26 -16.49 14.17
#